data_AF-W1JAN9-F1
#
_entry.id   AF-W1JAN9-F1
#
_cell.length_a   1.000
_cell.length_b   1.000
_cell.length_c   1.000
_cell.angle_alpha   90.00
_cell.angle_beta   90.00
_cell.angle_gamma   90.00
#
_symmetry.space_group_name_H-M   'P 1'
#
loop_
_entity.id
_entity.type
_entity.pdbx_description
1 polymer ?
#
loop_
_entity_poly.entity_id
_entity_poly.type
_entity_poly.pdbx_seq_one_letter_code
_entity_poly.pdbx_strand_id
1 'polypeptide(L)'
;MSYIIYLSLKGKKQGLISAGCSTLESIGNRYQAGREDEIQVLNLSHMMSRDQNVNHRPVSFTKPIDKSSPLLAMAIDGNELLDAVFKCYCTSQAGQLEFFYEIKLTGATIVDFSCHYPHSINDNGQIPNETVMLDYKSISCTHRAAGTTGYAISQLQGREEEKPLLSGFSNFPLGDLSKHLSEPPVETEKWIGFSISDDIDYCGIKCLVTLDDGSVLNGEFNKQNKVKFSSITGNKCVKLEIENFEKESSSQSLTEILLSKIMG
;
A
#
# COMPACT_ATOMS: atom_id res chain seq x y z
N MET A 1 19.58 28.76 6.81
CA MET A 1 20.00 27.71 5.85
C MET A 1 19.17 26.48 6.10
N SER A 2 18.48 25.94 5.09
CA SER A 2 17.70 24.70 5.22
C SER A 2 18.49 23.53 4.66
N TYR A 3 18.57 22.44 5.43
CA TYR A 3 19.03 21.16 4.90
C TYR A 3 17.93 20.59 3.99
N ILE A 4 18.30 20.19 2.78
CA ILE A 4 17.37 19.67 1.78
C ILE A 4 17.53 18.16 1.71
N ILE A 5 16.41 17.45 1.63
CA ILE A 5 16.40 16.00 1.51
C ILE A 5 15.60 15.64 0.26
N TYR A 6 16.16 14.72 -0.53
CA TYR A 6 15.51 14.14 -1.69
C TYR A 6 15.42 12.63 -1.53
N LEU A 7 14.35 12.03 -2.04
CA LEU A 7 14.12 10.59 -2.01
C LEU A 7 14.04 10.05 -3.43
N SER A 8 14.90 9.10 -3.78
CA SER A 8 14.68 8.23 -4.92
C SER A 8 13.98 6.96 -4.43
N LEU A 9 12.79 6.70 -4.96
CA LEU A 9 11.95 5.58 -4.54
C LEU A 9 11.67 4.68 -5.72
N LYS A 10 11.99 3.40 -5.57
CA LYS A 10 11.78 2.38 -6.60
C LYS A 10 10.92 1.26 -6.03
N GLY A 11 9.78 1.01 -6.64
CA GLY A 11 8.96 -0.17 -6.40
C GLY A 11 9.40 -1.35 -7.25
N LYS A 12 9.24 -2.56 -6.73
CA LYS A 12 9.55 -3.80 -7.46
C LYS A 12 8.61 -4.03 -8.66
N LYS A 13 7.33 -3.67 -8.53
CA LYS A 13 6.29 -3.78 -9.57
C LYS A 13 6.16 -2.48 -10.36
N GLN A 14 6.13 -1.33 -9.67
CA GLN A 14 5.88 -0.02 -10.28
C GLN A 14 7.11 0.64 -10.93
N GLY A 15 8.32 0.09 -10.72
CA GLY A 15 9.55 0.70 -11.22
C GLY A 15 9.91 1.97 -10.45
N LEU A 16 10.39 3.00 -11.14
CA LEU A 16 10.85 4.24 -10.49
C LEU A 16 9.65 5.13 -10.11
N ILE A 17 9.13 4.95 -8.89
CA ILE A 17 7.99 5.71 -8.34
C ILE A 17 8.32 7.21 -8.27
N SER A 18 9.58 7.56 -7.99
CA SER A 18 9.99 8.97 -7.90
C SER A 18 10.12 9.68 -9.25
N ALA A 19 9.89 9.00 -10.39
CA ALA A 19 10.07 9.56 -11.72
C ALA A 19 9.13 10.74 -12.02
N GLY A 20 9.71 11.91 -12.31
CA GLY A 20 8.99 13.15 -12.57
C GLY A 20 8.29 13.77 -11.35
N CYS A 21 8.66 13.41 -10.12
CA CYS A 21 8.02 13.94 -8.90
C CYS A 21 8.41 15.39 -8.57
N SER A 22 9.61 15.84 -8.94
CA SER A 22 10.02 17.25 -8.77
C SER A 22 9.98 18.01 -10.09
N THR A 23 8.84 17.94 -10.78
CA THR A 23 8.55 18.70 -12.00
C THR A 23 7.55 19.81 -11.72
N LEU A 24 7.43 20.77 -12.65
CA LEU A 24 6.45 21.84 -12.57
C LEU A 24 5.01 21.30 -12.49
N GLU A 25 4.71 20.24 -13.23
CA GLU A 25 3.38 19.60 -13.24
C GLU A 25 3.05 18.91 -11.91
N SER A 26 4.07 18.47 -11.17
CA SER A 26 3.92 17.67 -9.95
C SER A 26 3.84 18.53 -8.69
N ILE A 27 4.78 19.45 -8.48
CA ILE A 27 4.87 20.28 -7.25
C ILE A 27 4.86 21.78 -7.51
N GLY A 28 4.49 22.21 -8.72
CA GLY A 28 4.43 23.62 -9.11
C GLY A 28 5.77 24.32 -8.92
N ASN A 29 5.74 25.56 -8.45
CA ASN A 29 6.93 26.42 -8.28
C ASN A 29 7.96 25.92 -7.26
N ARG A 30 7.69 24.81 -6.55
CA ARG A 30 8.64 24.20 -5.61
C ARG A 30 9.71 23.35 -6.30
N TYR A 31 9.53 23.04 -7.59
CA TYR A 31 10.45 22.21 -8.34
C TYR A 31 11.86 22.80 -8.38
N GLN A 32 12.85 21.92 -8.48
CA GLN A 32 14.26 22.30 -8.67
C GLN A 32 14.80 21.54 -9.88
N ALA A 33 15.43 22.26 -10.80
CA ALA A 33 16.04 21.65 -11.99
C ALA A 33 17.18 20.68 -11.58
N GLY A 34 17.26 19.54 -12.27
CA GLY A 34 18.22 18.47 -11.98
C GLY A 34 17.81 17.52 -10.87
N ARG A 35 16.54 17.58 -10.42
CA ARG A 35 15.94 16.74 -9.37
C ARG A 35 14.65 16.08 -9.80
N GLU A 36 14.35 16.07 -11.09
CA GLU A 36 13.05 15.73 -11.67
C GLU A 36 12.54 14.35 -11.21
N ASP A 37 13.45 13.38 -11.09
CA ASP A 37 13.17 11.99 -10.71
C ASP A 37 13.35 11.69 -9.21
N GLU A 38 13.35 12.74 -8.38
CA GLU A 38 13.45 12.63 -6.93
C GLU A 38 12.23 13.29 -6.26
N ILE A 39 11.76 12.70 -5.17
CA ILE A 39 10.71 13.23 -4.31
C ILE A 39 11.34 14.22 -3.33
N GLN A 40 10.78 15.43 -3.22
CA GLN A 40 11.22 16.39 -2.19
C GLN A 40 10.72 15.94 -0.81
N VAL A 41 11.63 15.80 0.14
CA VAL A 41 11.32 15.40 1.53
C VAL A 41 11.42 16.63 2.44
N LEU A 42 10.33 16.92 3.15
CA LEU A 42 10.20 18.04 4.09
C LEU A 42 10.68 17.68 5.49
N ASN A 43 10.49 16.42 5.90
CA ASN A 43 10.89 15.90 7.19
C ASN A 43 11.32 14.45 7.05
N LEU A 44 12.36 14.04 7.79
CA LEU A 44 12.83 12.67 7.86
C LEU A 44 13.14 12.34 9.32
N SER A 45 12.51 11.28 9.83
CA SER A 45 12.66 10.79 11.19
C SER A 45 12.93 9.29 11.18
N HIS A 46 13.96 8.89 11.93
CA HIS A 46 14.34 7.49 12.08
C HIS A 46 14.83 7.27 13.51
N MET A 47 14.39 6.15 14.10
CA MET A 47 14.75 5.79 15.47
C MET A 47 15.18 4.33 15.51
N MET A 48 16.30 4.08 16.19
CA MET A 48 16.74 2.75 16.60
C MET A 48 16.95 2.79 18.11
N SER A 49 16.27 1.92 18.83
CA SER A 49 16.46 1.76 20.27
C SER A 49 17.07 0.41 20.58
N ARG A 50 17.65 0.26 21.78
CA ARG A 50 18.21 -1.00 22.24
C ARG A 50 17.88 -1.17 23.71
N ASP A 51 17.29 -2.32 24.02
CA ASP A 51 17.25 -2.83 25.38
C ASP A 51 18.23 -4.02 25.45
N GLN A 52 17.78 -5.24 25.17
CA GLN A 52 18.68 -6.38 24.92
C GLN A 52 19.04 -6.54 23.43
N ASN A 53 18.03 -6.51 22.56
CA ASN A 53 18.20 -6.55 21.10
C ASN A 53 17.95 -5.17 20.48
N VAL A 54 18.50 -4.93 19.29
CA VAL A 54 18.25 -3.69 18.54
C VAL A 54 16.81 -3.73 18.02
N ASN A 55 16.04 -2.70 18.36
CA ASN A 55 14.69 -2.48 17.87
C ASN A 55 14.72 -1.38 16.81
N HIS A 56 14.54 -1.78 15.56
CA HIS A 56 14.41 -0.88 14.43
C HIS A 56 12.98 -0.34 14.38
N ARG A 57 12.81 0.98 14.46
CA ARG A 57 11.52 1.62 14.16
C ARG A 57 11.43 1.94 12.66
N PRO A 58 10.21 1.98 12.09
CA PRO A 58 10.00 2.45 10.73
C PRO A 58 10.61 3.84 10.51
N VAL A 59 11.16 4.06 9.32
CA VAL A 59 11.59 5.39 8.88
C VAL A 59 10.35 6.17 8.47
N SER A 60 10.11 7.31 9.11
CA SER A 60 9.02 8.21 8.75
C SER A 60 9.57 9.38 7.94
N PHE A 61 8.91 9.72 6.84
CA PHE A 61 9.21 10.94 6.11
C PHE A 61 7.94 11.66 5.70
N THR A 62 8.04 12.98 5.57
CA THR A 62 6.95 13.85 5.12
C THR A 62 7.32 14.46 3.78
N LYS A 63 6.41 14.45 2.82
CA LYS A 63 6.56 15.01 1.46
C LYS A 63 5.35 15.89 1.12
N PRO A 64 5.45 16.86 0.20
CA PRO A 64 4.26 17.51 -0.36
C PRO A 64 3.44 16.49 -1.15
N ILE A 65 2.18 16.78 -1.45
CA ILE A 65 1.43 15.98 -2.43
C ILE A 65 2.07 16.18 -3.80
N ASP A 66 2.39 15.08 -4.48
CA ASP A 66 3.10 15.09 -5.77
C ASP A 66 2.66 13.91 -6.65
N LYS A 67 3.27 13.73 -7.81
CA LYS A 67 2.96 12.64 -8.74
C LYS A 67 3.07 11.23 -8.13
N SER A 68 3.93 11.02 -7.12
CA SER A 68 4.07 9.71 -6.47
C SER A 68 2.95 9.39 -5.47
N SER A 69 2.16 10.37 -5.04
CA SER A 69 1.08 10.18 -4.05
C SER A 69 0.12 9.02 -4.37
N PRO A 70 -0.48 8.92 -5.57
CA PRO A 70 -1.30 7.76 -5.94
C PRO A 70 -0.51 6.45 -6.08
N LEU A 71 0.77 6.51 -6.47
CA LEU A 71 1.65 5.33 -6.59
C LEU A 71 1.98 4.73 -5.22
N LEU A 72 2.15 5.60 -4.20
CA LEU A 72 2.33 5.20 -2.80
C LEU A 72 1.07 4.55 -2.25
N ALA A 73 -0.12 5.07 -2.58
CA ALA A 73 -1.39 4.46 -2.21
C ALA A 73 -1.55 3.04 -2.80
N MET A 74 -1.10 2.83 -4.05
CA MET A 74 -1.06 1.50 -4.65
C MET A 74 0.01 0.59 -4.02
N ALA A 75 1.17 1.15 -3.66
CA ALA A 75 2.25 0.39 -3.05
C ALA A 75 1.88 -0.14 -1.66
N ILE A 76 1.15 0.64 -0.85
CA ILE A 76 0.66 0.17 0.46
C ILE A 76 -0.45 -0.87 0.31
N ASP A 77 -1.41 -0.66 -0.59
CA ASP A 77 -2.50 -1.62 -0.87
C ASP A 77 -1.97 -2.97 -1.36
N GLY A 78 -1.00 -2.92 -2.29
CA GLY A 78 -0.35 -4.10 -2.85
C GLY A 78 0.76 -4.71 -2.00
N ASN A 79 1.03 -4.16 -0.80
CA ASN A 79 2.18 -4.49 0.06
C ASN A 79 3.48 -4.67 -0.75
N GLU A 80 3.76 -3.70 -1.62
CA GLU A 80 4.87 -3.76 -2.57
C GLU A 80 6.22 -3.56 -1.87
N LEU A 81 7.23 -4.33 -2.29
CA LEU A 81 8.61 -4.10 -1.86
C LEU A 81 9.22 -2.88 -2.57
N LEU A 82 9.84 -2.02 -1.77
CA LEU A 82 10.42 -0.75 -2.17
C LEU A 82 11.91 -0.70 -1.84
N ASP A 83 12.68 -0.06 -2.70
CA ASP A 83 14.01 0.43 -2.41
C ASP A 83 13.97 1.96 -2.31
N ALA A 84 14.34 2.49 -1.15
CA ALA A 84 14.28 3.91 -0.84
C ALA A 84 15.69 4.46 -0.59
N VAL A 85 16.08 5.52 -1.30
CA VAL A 85 17.37 6.19 -1.12
C VAL A 85 17.15 7.66 -0.81
N PHE A 86 17.34 8.01 0.47
CA PHE A 86 17.33 9.39 0.94
C PHE A 86 18.71 10.02 0.75
N LYS A 87 18.74 11.15 0.07
CA LYS A 87 19.92 11.96 -0.20
C LYS A 87 19.81 13.28 0.55
N CYS A 88 20.69 13.49 1.53
CA CYS A 88 20.72 14.69 2.35
C CYS A 88 21.79 15.65 1.85
N TYR A 89 21.41 16.92 1.72
CA TYR A 89 22.24 17.98 1.19
C TYR A 89 22.52 19.05 2.23
N CYS A 90 23.75 19.56 2.23
CA CYS A 90 24.17 20.71 3.02
C CYS A 90 24.77 21.79 2.11
N THR A 91 24.98 23.00 2.65
CA THR A 91 25.70 24.05 1.96
C THR A 91 27.19 23.91 2.23
N SER A 92 27.99 23.71 1.19
CA SER A 92 29.45 23.66 1.25
C SER A 92 30.04 25.04 1.58
N GLN A 93 31.34 25.09 1.90
CA GLN A 93 32.07 26.35 2.12
C GLN A 93 32.06 27.27 0.89
N ALA A 94 31.96 26.68 -0.32
CA ALA A 94 31.84 27.42 -1.58
C ALA A 94 30.41 27.91 -1.87
N GLY A 95 29.47 27.73 -0.94
CA GLY A 95 28.06 28.11 -1.11
C GLY A 95 27.26 27.16 -2.00
N GLN A 96 27.85 26.07 -2.48
CA GLN A 96 27.18 25.09 -3.34
C GLN A 96 26.46 24.02 -2.54
N LEU A 97 25.40 23.45 -3.10
CA LEU A 97 24.66 22.33 -2.52
C LEU A 97 25.49 21.04 -2.65
N GLU A 98 25.88 20.45 -1.52
CA GLU A 98 26.74 19.26 -1.46
C GLU A 98 25.98 18.06 -0.89
N PHE A 99 26.06 16.92 -1.58
CA PHE A 99 25.50 15.65 -1.13
C PHE A 99 26.42 14.97 -0.12
N PHE A 100 26.13 15.16 1.17
CA PHE A 100 27.05 14.72 2.24
C PHE A 100 26.62 13.42 2.94
N TYR A 101 25.33 13.09 2.95
CA TYR A 101 24.81 11.95 3.73
C TYR A 101 23.70 11.21 3.01
N GLU A 102 23.77 9.88 3.01
CA GLU A 102 22.84 8.97 2.34
C GLU A 102 22.25 7.97 3.34
N ILE A 103 20.93 7.79 3.31
CA ILE A 103 20.24 6.69 4.00
C ILE A 103 19.55 5.84 2.94
N LYS A 104 19.91 4.58 2.83
CA LYS A 104 19.31 3.64 1.88
C LYS A 104 18.63 2.50 2.63
N LEU A 105 17.35 2.30 2.30
CA LEU A 105 16.52 1.21 2.79
C LEU A 105 16.29 0.24 1.63
N THR A 106 16.43 -1.05 1.88
CA THR A 106 16.22 -2.10 0.89
C THR A 106 15.18 -3.09 1.37
N GLY A 107 14.32 -3.53 0.45
CA GLY A 107 13.21 -4.42 0.79
C GLY A 107 12.27 -3.79 1.82
N ALA A 108 11.94 -2.51 1.63
CA ALA A 108 11.04 -1.76 2.47
C ALA A 108 9.56 -1.96 2.08
N THR A 109 8.65 -1.81 3.02
CA THR A 109 7.21 -1.82 2.81
C THR A 109 6.59 -0.63 3.52
N ILE A 110 5.55 -0.04 2.94
CA ILE A 110 4.82 1.05 3.59
C ILE A 110 3.96 0.45 4.71
N VAL A 111 4.13 0.92 5.94
CA VAL A 111 3.34 0.50 7.10
C VAL A 111 2.28 1.52 7.51
N ASP A 112 2.47 2.79 7.15
CA ASP A 112 1.50 3.86 7.34
C ASP A 112 1.63 4.87 6.20
N PHE A 113 0.48 5.35 5.73
CA PHE A 113 0.37 6.40 4.73
C PHE A 113 -0.76 7.33 5.13
N SER A 114 -0.43 8.58 5.45
CA SER A 114 -1.38 9.59 5.90
C SER A 114 -1.26 10.87 5.07
N CYS A 115 -2.36 11.33 4.51
CA CYS A 115 -2.45 12.61 3.80
C CYS A 115 -3.03 13.67 4.73
N HIS A 116 -2.38 14.81 4.84
CA HIS A 116 -2.83 15.93 5.64
C HIS A 116 -3.07 17.16 4.75
N TYR A 117 -4.34 17.55 4.68
CA TYR A 117 -4.75 18.82 4.11
C TYR A 117 -5.02 19.82 5.24
N PRO A 118 -4.39 20.99 5.22
CA PRO A 118 -4.61 22.01 6.25
C PRO A 118 -6.02 22.58 6.16
N HIS A 119 -6.53 23.10 7.29
CA HIS A 119 -7.83 23.74 7.34
C HIS A 119 -7.80 25.05 6.54
N SER A 120 -8.56 25.14 5.46
CA SER A 120 -8.49 26.26 4.50
C SER A 120 -8.74 27.65 5.11
N ILE A 121 -9.36 27.74 6.29
CA ILE A 121 -9.61 29.00 7.01
C ILE A 121 -8.54 29.27 8.07
N ASN A 122 -8.11 28.23 8.79
CA ASN A 122 -7.30 28.41 10.01
C ASN A 122 -5.80 28.25 9.75
N ASP A 123 -5.44 27.48 8.72
CA ASP A 123 -4.07 27.06 8.41
C ASP A 123 -3.73 27.27 6.93
N ASN A 124 -4.27 28.31 6.30
CA ASN A 124 -4.15 28.58 4.86
C ASN A 124 -2.72 28.80 4.35
N GLY A 125 -1.75 29.03 5.24
CA GLY A 125 -0.33 29.16 4.91
C GLY A 125 0.43 27.83 4.88
N GLN A 126 -0.17 26.74 5.36
CA GLN A 126 0.45 25.43 5.30
C GLN A 126 0.23 24.78 3.93
N ILE A 127 1.22 24.00 3.50
CA ILE A 127 1.10 23.20 2.28
C ILE A 127 0.49 21.84 2.61
N PRO A 128 -0.39 21.30 1.76
CA PRO A 128 -0.78 19.90 1.85
C PRO A 128 0.45 18.99 1.81
N ASN A 129 0.50 18.01 2.70
CA ASN A 129 1.61 17.09 2.82
C ASN A 129 1.13 15.68 3.14
N GLU A 130 2.06 14.74 3.03
CA GLU A 130 1.82 13.32 3.25
C GLU A 130 2.94 12.78 4.12
N THR A 131 2.57 11.99 5.12
CA THR A 131 3.52 11.26 5.96
C THR A 131 3.48 9.79 5.60
N VAL A 132 4.65 9.25 5.29
CA VAL A 132 4.86 7.85 4.89
C VAL A 132 5.78 7.21 5.92
N MET A 133 5.42 6.02 6.40
CA MET A 133 6.28 5.22 7.26
C MET A 133 6.72 3.95 6.53
N LEU A 134 8.03 3.75 6.43
CA LEU A 134 8.67 2.61 5.79
C LEU A 134 9.28 1.70 6.84
N ASP A 135 8.78 0.47 6.92
CA ASP A 135 9.52 -0.62 7.55
C ASP A 135 10.45 -1.24 6.52
N TYR A 136 11.57 -1.83 6.92
CA TYR A 136 12.66 -2.18 6.00
C TYR A 136 13.41 -3.42 6.44
N LYS A 137 13.93 -4.22 5.50
CA LYS A 137 14.79 -5.39 5.78
C LYS A 137 16.22 -5.00 6.18
N SER A 138 16.78 -4.02 5.49
CA SER A 138 18.09 -3.48 5.88
C SER A 138 18.20 -2.01 5.58
N ILE A 139 19.07 -1.36 6.35
CA ILE A 139 19.39 0.05 6.27
C ILE A 139 20.90 0.21 6.13
N SER A 140 21.33 1.08 5.22
CA SER A 140 22.70 1.55 5.12
C SER A 140 22.73 3.07 5.26
N CYS A 141 23.61 3.57 6.12
CA CYS A 141 23.83 4.99 6.36
C CYS A 141 25.27 5.33 5.96
N THR A 142 25.45 6.28 5.04
CA THR A 142 26.76 6.64 4.49
C THR A 142 27.00 8.14 4.61
N HIS A 143 28.05 8.55 5.33
CA HIS A 143 28.52 9.92 5.34
C HIS A 143 29.59 10.10 4.27
N ARG A 144 29.18 10.55 3.08
CA ARG A 144 30.03 10.66 1.88
C ARG A 144 31.23 11.58 2.08
N ALA A 145 31.02 12.74 2.70
CA ALA A 145 32.10 13.71 2.91
C ALA A 145 33.15 13.24 3.95
N ALA A 146 32.82 12.25 4.80
CA ALA A 146 33.70 11.74 5.86
C ALA A 146 34.11 10.27 5.66
N GLY A 147 33.61 9.62 4.60
CA GLY A 147 33.95 8.25 4.23
C GLY A 147 33.39 7.15 5.15
N THR A 148 32.56 7.46 6.14
CA THR A 148 32.03 6.44 7.07
C THR A 148 30.74 5.82 6.56
N THR A 149 30.61 4.51 6.78
CA THR A 149 29.41 3.75 6.40
C THR A 149 28.99 2.85 7.56
N GLY A 150 27.68 2.73 7.76
CA GLY A 150 27.06 1.80 8.69
C GLY A 150 26.00 0.98 7.95
N TYR A 151 25.92 -0.30 8.28
CA TYR A 151 24.93 -1.22 7.71
C TYR A 151 24.29 -2.02 8.84
N ALA A 152 22.96 -2.18 8.79
CA ALA A 152 22.22 -2.99 9.73
C ALA A 152 21.09 -3.73 9.01
N ILE A 153 20.85 -4.96 9.45
CA ILE A 153 19.72 -5.79 9.02
C ILE A 153 18.70 -5.77 10.15
N SER A 154 17.47 -5.41 9.83
CA SER A 154 16.37 -5.54 10.78
C SER A 154 15.93 -7.01 10.80
N GLN A 155 15.54 -7.48 11.97
CA GLN A 155 14.90 -8.80 12.08
C GLN A 155 13.44 -8.67 11.62
N LEU A 156 13.19 -8.62 10.30
CA LEU A 156 11.82 -8.76 9.80
C LEU A 156 11.36 -10.20 10.01
N GLN A 157 10.76 -10.47 11.17
CA GLN A 157 9.90 -11.64 11.35
C GLN A 157 8.53 -11.33 10.74
N GLY A 158 8.16 -12.02 9.65
CA GLY A 158 6.74 -12.20 9.29
C GLY A 158 6.12 -11.34 8.18
N ARG A 159 6.90 -10.58 7.38
CA ARG A 159 6.39 -9.89 6.17
C ARG A 159 7.21 -10.27 4.94
N GLU A 160 7.13 -11.54 4.58
CA GLU A 160 7.53 -11.98 3.25
C GLU A 160 6.50 -11.50 2.22
N GLU A 161 6.96 -11.34 0.98
CA GLU A 161 6.16 -10.88 -0.15
C GLU A 161 4.82 -11.64 -0.23
N GLU A 162 3.74 -10.93 -0.61
CA GLU A 162 2.44 -11.54 -0.98
C GLU A 162 1.53 -12.07 0.15
N LYS A 163 1.63 -11.56 1.38
CA LYS A 163 0.46 -11.60 2.29
C LYS A 163 -0.19 -10.22 2.37
N PRO A 164 -1.34 -9.99 1.72
CA PRO A 164 -2.13 -8.80 1.98
C PRO A 164 -2.53 -8.81 3.47
N LEU A 165 -2.35 -7.68 4.16
CA LEU A 165 -2.94 -7.47 5.46
C LEU A 165 -4.44 -7.23 5.23
N LEU A 166 -5.21 -8.32 5.08
CA LEU A 166 -6.68 -8.35 4.95
C LEU A 166 -7.27 -7.08 4.31
N SER A 167 -7.12 -6.91 2.99
CA SER A 167 -7.85 -5.88 2.25
C SER A 167 -9.20 -6.45 1.78
N GLY A 168 -10.26 -6.06 2.47
CA GLY A 168 -11.60 -6.10 1.91
C GLY A 168 -11.65 -5.15 0.70
N PHE A 169 -12.10 -5.67 -0.44
CA PHE A 169 -12.29 -5.00 -1.74
C PHE A 169 -11.03 -4.78 -2.59
N SER A 170 -10.63 -5.80 -3.36
CA SER A 170 -9.77 -5.62 -4.54
C SER A 170 -10.62 -5.41 -5.80
N ASN A 171 -10.63 -4.19 -6.36
CA ASN A 171 -10.92 -3.97 -7.77
C ASN A 171 -9.59 -3.93 -8.52
N PHE A 172 -9.33 -4.90 -9.41
CA PHE A 172 -8.19 -4.84 -10.33
C PHE A 172 -8.53 -4.01 -11.58
N PRO A 173 -7.66 -3.09 -12.04
CA PRO A 173 -7.80 -2.41 -13.31
C PRO A 173 -7.25 -3.22 -14.50
N LEU A 174 -7.77 -2.87 -15.69
CA LEU A 174 -7.53 -3.45 -17.01
C LEU A 174 -6.04 -3.67 -17.36
N GLY A 175 -5.74 -4.83 -17.96
CA GLY A 175 -4.45 -5.18 -18.53
C GLY A 175 -4.08 -4.34 -19.76
N ASP A 176 -2.81 -3.93 -19.79
CA ASP A 176 -2.14 -3.08 -20.76
C ASP A 176 -1.90 -3.78 -22.10
N LEU A 177 -2.05 -3.04 -23.20
CA LEU A 177 -1.86 -3.48 -24.58
C LEU A 177 -0.58 -2.83 -25.14
N SER A 178 0.52 -3.57 -25.26
CA SER A 178 1.39 -3.48 -26.46
C SER A 178 2.47 -4.58 -26.56
N LYS A 179 2.55 -5.14 -27.79
CA LYS A 179 3.60 -5.99 -28.42
C LYS A 179 3.59 -7.46 -27.97
N HIS A 180 3.41 -8.49 -28.82
CA HIS A 180 3.87 -8.74 -30.18
C HIS A 180 2.89 -9.66 -30.95
N LEU A 181 3.08 -9.71 -32.28
CA LEU A 181 2.26 -10.30 -33.34
C LEU A 181 1.87 -11.79 -33.22
N SER A 182 0.67 -12.07 -33.78
CA SER A 182 0.13 -13.29 -34.45
C SER A 182 -0.15 -14.58 -33.66
N GLU A 183 -1.44 -14.86 -33.38
CA GLU A 183 -2.28 -15.95 -33.93
C GLU A 183 -3.72 -15.97 -33.30
N PRO A 184 -4.75 -16.59 -33.93
CA PRO A 184 -6.18 -16.26 -33.76
C PRO A 184 -6.89 -17.05 -32.61
N PRO A 185 -8.20 -16.82 -32.34
CA PRO A 185 -8.71 -16.64 -30.98
C PRO A 185 -9.02 -17.96 -30.27
N VAL A 186 -8.56 -18.06 -29.03
CA VAL A 186 -9.27 -18.82 -27.99
C VAL A 186 -10.09 -17.77 -27.24
N GLU A 187 -11.41 -17.84 -27.35
CA GLU A 187 -12.32 -17.01 -26.55
C GLU A 187 -11.96 -17.19 -25.08
N THR A 188 -11.30 -16.19 -24.50
CA THR A 188 -11.01 -16.17 -23.08
C THR A 188 -12.34 -16.00 -22.38
N GLU A 189 -12.89 -17.09 -21.86
CA GLU A 189 -14.11 -17.08 -21.05
C GLU A 189 -13.94 -16.07 -19.92
N LYS A 190 -14.68 -14.96 -20.01
CA LYS A 190 -14.75 -13.98 -18.93
C LYS A 190 -15.39 -14.66 -17.73
N TRP A 191 -14.75 -14.53 -16.57
CA TRP A 191 -15.27 -15.08 -15.33
C TRP A 191 -15.12 -14.08 -14.20
N ILE A 192 -16.00 -14.20 -13.20
CA ILE A 192 -15.94 -13.45 -11.95
C ILE A 192 -16.15 -14.42 -10.80
N GLY A 193 -15.44 -14.22 -9.69
CA GLY A 193 -15.55 -15.07 -8.52
C GLY A 193 -15.49 -14.27 -7.24
N PHE A 194 -16.15 -14.78 -6.21
CA PHE A 194 -16.23 -14.18 -4.88
C PHE A 194 -15.82 -15.22 -3.84
N SER A 195 -15.13 -14.77 -2.80
CA SER A 195 -14.77 -15.59 -1.64
C SER A 195 -15.16 -14.85 -0.36
N ILE A 196 -15.83 -15.54 0.57
CA ILE A 196 -16.22 -15.00 1.88
C ILE A 196 -15.27 -15.58 2.95
N SER A 197 -15.15 -14.89 4.11
CA SER A 197 -14.33 -15.34 5.23
C SER A 197 -14.59 -16.80 5.61
N ASP A 198 -13.55 -17.49 6.07
CA ASP A 198 -13.60 -18.88 6.53
C ASP A 198 -14.17 -19.01 7.97
N ASP A 199 -14.53 -17.89 8.60
CA ASP A 199 -15.05 -17.86 9.98
C ASP A 199 -16.44 -18.51 10.13
N ILE A 200 -17.19 -18.59 9.04
CA ILE A 200 -18.56 -19.12 8.98
C ILE A 200 -18.66 -19.99 7.73
N ASP A 201 -19.32 -21.14 7.80
CA ASP A 201 -19.55 -21.99 6.62
C ASP A 201 -20.71 -21.41 5.79
N TYR A 202 -20.40 -20.94 4.58
CA TYR A 202 -21.37 -20.43 3.62
C TYR A 202 -21.71 -21.46 2.55
N CYS A 203 -21.21 -22.70 2.64
CA CYS A 203 -21.49 -23.74 1.66
C CYS A 203 -23.00 -23.95 1.50
N GLY A 204 -23.49 -23.88 0.26
CA GLY A 204 -24.90 -24.06 -0.05
C GLY A 204 -25.74 -22.78 -0.05
N ILE A 205 -25.15 -21.65 0.35
CA ILE A 205 -25.86 -20.37 0.37
C ILE A 205 -25.88 -19.77 -1.04
N LYS A 206 -27.06 -19.33 -1.47
CA LYS A 206 -27.29 -18.74 -2.78
C LYS A 206 -26.91 -17.26 -2.78
N CYS A 207 -26.37 -16.81 -3.91
CA CYS A 207 -26.06 -15.40 -4.14
C CYS A 207 -26.47 -14.96 -5.55
N LEU A 208 -26.84 -13.69 -5.64
CA LEU A 208 -27.15 -12.97 -6.86
C LEU A 208 -26.06 -11.93 -7.14
N VAL A 209 -25.52 -11.94 -8.35
CA VAL A 209 -24.53 -10.97 -8.82
C VAL A 209 -25.17 -10.12 -9.90
N THR A 210 -25.20 -8.80 -9.71
CA THR A 210 -25.58 -7.84 -10.74
C THR A 210 -24.33 -7.21 -11.36
N LEU A 211 -24.20 -7.30 -12.69
CA LEU A 211 -23.11 -6.71 -13.44
C LEU A 211 -23.46 -5.30 -13.95
N ASP A 212 -22.46 -4.60 -14.47
CA ASP A 212 -22.55 -3.23 -15.00
C ASP A 212 -23.39 -3.10 -16.27
N ASP A 213 -23.58 -4.20 -17.02
CA ASP A 213 -24.50 -4.29 -18.14
C ASP A 213 -25.97 -4.53 -17.72
N GLY A 214 -26.22 -4.65 -16.41
CA GLY A 214 -27.54 -4.95 -15.84
C GLY A 214 -27.90 -6.44 -15.81
N SER A 215 -27.01 -7.34 -16.27
CA SER A 215 -27.23 -8.79 -16.17
C SER A 215 -27.15 -9.26 -14.72
N VAL A 216 -27.95 -10.28 -14.38
CA VAL A 216 -27.99 -10.89 -13.06
C VAL A 216 -27.63 -12.37 -13.16
N LEU A 217 -26.70 -12.82 -12.31
CA LEU A 217 -26.19 -14.19 -12.28
C LEU A 217 -26.44 -14.82 -10.92
N ASN A 218 -26.89 -16.07 -10.91
CA ASN A 218 -27.23 -16.81 -9.68
C ASN A 218 -26.19 -17.89 -9.43
N GLY A 219 -25.62 -17.91 -8.22
CA GLY A 219 -24.56 -18.84 -7.83
C GLY A 219 -24.73 -19.34 -6.42
N GLU A 220 -23.95 -20.36 -6.07
CA GLU A 220 -23.96 -21.00 -4.77
C GLU A 220 -22.52 -21.15 -4.26
N PHE A 221 -22.30 -20.84 -3.00
CA PHE A 221 -20.97 -20.96 -2.40
C PHE A 221 -20.61 -22.43 -2.17
N ASN A 222 -19.36 -22.78 -2.47
CA ASN A 222 -18.82 -24.12 -2.23
C ASN A 222 -18.29 -24.27 -0.78
N LYS A 223 -17.78 -25.46 -0.45
CA LYS A 223 -17.17 -25.79 0.87
C LYS A 223 -15.94 -24.96 1.25
N GLN A 224 -15.42 -24.16 0.33
CA GLN A 224 -14.32 -23.22 0.56
C GLN A 224 -14.82 -21.77 0.59
N ASN A 225 -16.13 -21.56 0.76
CA ASN A 225 -16.79 -20.25 0.72
C ASN A 225 -16.50 -19.45 -0.55
N LYS A 226 -16.32 -20.14 -1.69
CA LYS A 226 -16.07 -19.54 -3.00
C LYS A 226 -17.23 -19.80 -3.96
N VAL A 227 -17.51 -18.82 -4.80
CA VAL A 227 -18.44 -18.94 -5.93
C VAL A 227 -17.78 -18.37 -7.18
N LYS A 228 -17.97 -19.02 -8.33
CA LYS A 228 -17.40 -18.61 -9.62
C LYS A 228 -18.48 -18.65 -10.71
N PHE A 229 -18.51 -17.59 -11.50
CA PHE A 229 -19.38 -17.43 -12.67
C PHE A 229 -18.51 -17.32 -13.91
N SER A 230 -18.76 -18.16 -14.91
CA SER A 230 -18.10 -18.13 -16.22
C SER A 230 -19.06 -17.62 -17.29
N SER A 231 -18.50 -17.16 -18.41
CA SER A 231 -19.25 -16.64 -19.57
C SER A 231 -20.08 -15.39 -19.26
N ILE A 232 -19.51 -14.46 -18.51
CA ILE A 232 -20.17 -13.20 -18.14
C ILE A 232 -20.14 -12.18 -19.30
N THR A 233 -21.24 -11.43 -19.45
CA THR A 233 -21.37 -10.38 -20.48
C THR A 233 -20.85 -9.02 -19.99
N GLY A 234 -21.05 -8.71 -18.71
CA GLY A 234 -20.56 -7.49 -18.07
C GLY A 234 -19.07 -7.54 -17.71
N ASN A 235 -18.49 -6.37 -17.48
CA ASN A 235 -17.08 -6.22 -17.15
C ASN A 235 -16.83 -5.98 -15.66
N LYS A 236 -17.85 -5.53 -14.91
CA LYS A 236 -17.73 -5.21 -13.48
C LYS A 236 -18.95 -5.70 -12.72
N CYS A 237 -18.73 -6.24 -11.53
CA CYS A 237 -19.81 -6.46 -10.57
C CYS A 237 -20.19 -5.12 -9.92
N VAL A 238 -21.47 -4.78 -9.97
CA VAL A 238 -22.03 -3.59 -9.33
C VAL A 238 -22.70 -3.95 -8.00
N LYS A 239 -23.21 -5.19 -7.86
CA LYS A 239 -23.91 -5.63 -6.66
C LYS A 239 -23.78 -7.14 -6.46
N LEU A 240 -23.54 -7.56 -5.21
CA LEU A 240 -23.62 -8.96 -4.78
C LEU A 240 -24.62 -9.04 -3.63
N GLU A 241 -25.68 -9.83 -3.78
CA GLU A 241 -26.68 -10.10 -2.74
C GLU A 241 -26.63 -11.57 -2.34
N ILE A 242 -26.70 -11.84 -1.05
CA ILE A 242 -26.73 -13.20 -0.49
C ILE A 242 -28.18 -13.46 -0.07
N GLU A 243 -28.80 -14.51 -0.62
CA GLU A 243 -30.18 -14.86 -0.30
C GLU A 243 -30.24 -15.64 1.02
N ASN A 244 -31.18 -15.27 1.90
CA ASN A 244 -31.55 -15.98 3.13
C ASN A 244 -30.37 -16.35 4.06
N PHE A 245 -29.61 -15.36 4.52
CA PHE A 245 -28.78 -15.55 5.71
C PHE A 245 -29.63 -15.39 6.99
N GLU A 246 -30.48 -16.37 7.27
CA GLU A 246 -31.10 -16.47 8.59
C GLU A 246 -30.02 -16.90 9.59
N LYS A 247 -29.59 -15.95 10.42
CA LYS A 247 -28.82 -16.25 11.61
C LYS A 247 -29.73 -17.13 12.48
N GLU A 248 -29.49 -18.43 12.55
CA GLU A 248 -29.99 -19.25 13.67
C GLU A 248 -29.33 -18.70 14.94
N SER A 249 -29.91 -17.63 15.50
CA SER A 249 -29.70 -17.26 16.87
C SER A 249 -30.40 -18.33 17.69
N SER A 250 -29.65 -19.33 18.14
CA SER A 250 -30.04 -20.16 19.27
C SER A 250 -30.21 -19.25 20.48
N SER A 251 -31.43 -18.78 20.71
CA SER A 251 -31.82 -18.09 21.93
C SER A 251 -31.91 -19.12 23.06
N GLN A 252 -30.77 -19.57 23.57
CA GLN A 252 -30.73 -20.16 24.90
C GLN A 252 -30.64 -19.01 25.89
N SER A 253 -31.76 -18.76 26.56
CA SER A 253 -31.84 -17.80 27.67
C SER A 253 -30.77 -18.15 28.71
N LEU A 254 -30.10 -17.14 29.27
CA LEU A 254 -29.11 -17.30 30.35
C LEU A 254 -29.65 -18.14 31.53
N THR A 255 -30.97 -18.23 31.69
CA THR A 255 -31.63 -19.10 32.68
C THR A 255 -31.46 -20.60 32.38
N GLU A 256 -31.48 -21.03 31.12
CA GLU A 256 -31.32 -22.44 30.73
C GLU A 256 -29.86 -22.92 30.86
N ILE A 257 -28.91 -22.01 30.60
CA ILE A 257 -27.47 -22.27 30.79
C ILE A 257 -27.13 -22.39 32.28
N LEU A 258 -27.80 -21.62 33.15
CA LEU A 258 -27.63 -21.73 34.61
C LEU A 258 -28.30 -22.98 35.19
N LEU A 259 -29.47 -23.38 34.68
CA LEU A 259 -30.18 -24.59 35.11
C LEU A 259 -29.42 -25.88 34.76
N SER A 260 -28.78 -25.95 33.58
CA SER A 260 -28.02 -27.13 33.18
C SER A 260 -26.75 -27.35 34.02
N LYS A 261 -26.12 -26.28 34.55
CA LYS A 261 -24.95 -26.38 35.45
C LYS A 261 -25.28 -26.70 36.91
N ILE A 262 -26.53 -26.57 37.34
CA ILE A 262 -26.96 -26.87 38.72
C ILE A 262 -27.49 -28.30 38.85
N MET A 263 -27.95 -28.90 37.75
CA MET A 263 -28.53 -30.26 37.74
C MET A 263 -27.64 -31.34 37.08
N GLY A 264 -26.40 -31.03 36.73
CA GLY A 264 -25.44 -32.00 36.17
C GLY A 264 -24.01 -31.49 36.22
#